data_AF-A0A848VP63-F1
#
_entry.id   AF-A0A848VP63-F1
#
_cell.length_a   1.000
_cell.length_b   1.000
_cell.length_c   1.000
_cell.angle_alpha   90.00
_cell.angle_beta   90.00
_cell.angle_gamma   90.00
#
_symmetry.space_group_name_H-M   'P 1'
#
loop_
_entity.id
_entity.type
_entity.pdbx_description
1 polymer ?
#
loop_
_entity_poly.entity_id
_entity_poly.type
_entity_poly.pdbx_seq_one_letter_code
_entity_poly.pdbx_strand_id
1 'polypeptide(L)'
;MIKYVPLVISLFVLGCAPAEESAPGADTNAAPVTARVVEELDTASLNRDAGDMPTVDIGMYLIETDSERYNERMPQDEIHRRYELAREVFAGVGVNLNLMWIRLVEVNTDDLEIESNVMLGSPAGDIDDLYEKSRQQRSALSPEAEAMFEAIIEPDPANDRTVYLVGMEDVIMNWYEQQDSGDWEIRSDPTNALSFPSYTLEDRIPRRLRGVITVQNIFKSQKIIAHELGHKLINVSHEYRDINPAHEVDAEGGLMVYGEGTEIPAGEEGRWHHERLMLSPYLYRMVDGEKVYNRDYQESGHYADPIYQGLTVRN
;
A
#
# COMPACT_ATOMS: atom_id res chain seq x y z
N MET A 1 24.12 28.00 -74.44
CA MET A 1 23.10 28.01 -73.37
C MET A 1 23.19 26.69 -72.64
N ILE A 2 23.94 26.67 -71.54
CA ILE A 2 24.26 25.48 -70.76
C ILE A 2 23.20 25.36 -69.65
N LYS A 3 22.51 24.22 -69.62
CA LYS A 3 21.48 23.88 -68.62
C LYS A 3 22.17 23.37 -67.35
N TYR A 4 21.96 24.06 -66.23
CA TYR A 4 22.35 23.58 -64.91
C TYR A 4 21.26 22.67 -64.33
N VAL A 5 21.65 21.46 -63.94
CA VAL A 5 20.86 20.51 -63.14
C VAL A 5 21.43 20.56 -61.72
N PRO A 6 20.65 20.79 -60.65
CA PRO A 6 21.17 20.71 -59.30
C PRO A 6 21.27 19.24 -58.85
N LEU A 7 22.47 18.86 -58.45
CA LEU A 7 22.82 17.60 -57.80
C LEU A 7 22.39 17.66 -56.32
N VAL A 8 21.42 16.85 -55.91
CA VAL A 8 21.05 16.66 -54.50
C VAL A 8 22.00 15.62 -53.91
N ILE A 9 22.88 16.06 -53.01
CA ILE A 9 23.73 15.19 -52.19
C ILE A 9 22.92 14.83 -50.94
N SER A 10 22.48 13.58 -50.83
CA SER A 10 21.83 13.04 -49.64
C SER A 10 22.91 12.57 -48.67
N LEU A 11 23.06 13.26 -47.54
CA LEU A 11 23.94 12.88 -46.44
C LEU A 11 23.25 11.77 -45.62
N PHE A 12 23.76 10.54 -45.67
CA PHE A 12 23.38 9.49 -44.74
C PHE A 12 24.08 9.75 -43.40
N VAL A 13 23.31 10.17 -42.39
CA VAL A 13 23.76 10.17 -40.99
C VAL A 13 23.57 8.75 -40.47
N LEU A 14 24.66 8.00 -40.37
CA LEU A 14 24.74 6.78 -39.57
C LEU A 14 24.64 7.18 -38.10
N GLY A 15 23.43 7.16 -37.55
CA GLY A 15 23.22 7.28 -36.12
C GLY A 15 23.71 6.02 -35.41
N CYS A 16 24.73 6.14 -34.57
CA CYS A 16 25.02 5.16 -33.54
C CYS A 16 23.82 5.10 -32.59
N ALA A 17 23.10 3.98 -32.57
CA ALA A 17 22.20 3.67 -31.47
C ALA A 17 23.05 3.43 -30.21
N PRO A 18 22.71 4.02 -29.05
CA PRO A 18 23.31 3.60 -27.79
C PRO A 18 22.90 2.15 -27.53
N ALA A 19 23.85 1.37 -27.01
CA ALA A 19 23.56 0.02 -26.54
C ALA A 19 22.47 0.11 -25.46
N GLU A 20 21.36 -0.60 -25.66
CA GLU A 20 20.42 -0.89 -24.58
C GLU A 20 21.19 -1.70 -23.52
N GLU A 21 21.54 -1.04 -22.43
CA GLU A 21 21.90 -1.73 -21.20
C GLU A 21 20.63 -2.44 -20.73
N SER A 22 20.53 -3.73 -21.08
CA SER A 22 19.47 -4.59 -20.60
C SER A 22 19.50 -4.56 -19.08
N ALA A 23 18.44 -4.02 -18.47
CA ALA A 23 18.14 -4.21 -17.06
C ALA A 23 18.31 -5.71 -16.72
N PRO A 24 18.85 -6.06 -15.54
CA PRO A 24 18.97 -7.45 -15.13
C PRO A 24 17.59 -8.10 -15.24
N GLY A 25 17.47 -9.05 -16.18
CA GLY A 25 16.25 -9.79 -16.41
C GLY A 25 15.92 -10.57 -15.15
N ALA A 26 14.72 -10.36 -14.61
CA ALA A 26 14.14 -11.26 -13.63
C ALA A 26 14.21 -12.69 -14.20
N ASP A 27 14.86 -13.59 -13.47
CA ASP A 27 14.91 -15.00 -13.81
C ASP A 27 13.51 -15.59 -13.58
N THR A 28 12.69 -15.62 -14.62
CA THR A 28 11.28 -16.05 -14.57
C THR A 28 11.10 -17.57 -14.46
N ASN A 29 12.10 -18.29 -13.93
CA ASN A 29 12.06 -19.76 -13.75
C ASN A 29 11.73 -20.21 -12.32
N ALA A 30 11.30 -19.30 -11.44
CA ALA A 30 10.77 -19.67 -10.13
C ALA A 30 9.53 -20.57 -10.31
N ALA A 31 9.43 -21.63 -9.50
CA ALA A 31 8.24 -22.46 -9.47
C ALA A 31 7.01 -21.60 -9.11
N PRO A 32 5.82 -21.89 -9.68
CA PRO A 32 4.64 -21.10 -9.39
C PRO A 32 4.28 -21.18 -7.90
N VAL A 33 4.05 -20.02 -7.29
CA VAL A 33 3.49 -19.93 -5.94
C VAL A 33 2.04 -20.42 -5.98
N THR A 34 1.69 -21.33 -5.08
CA THR A 34 0.36 -21.87 -4.88
C THR A 34 0.07 -21.82 -3.38
N ALA A 35 -1.13 -21.38 -3.04
CA ALA A 35 -1.60 -21.36 -1.67
C ALA A 35 -2.88 -22.20 -1.52
N ARG A 36 -3.10 -22.74 -0.32
CA ARG A 36 -4.30 -23.52 0.00
C ARG A 36 -4.81 -23.13 1.38
N VAL A 37 -6.07 -22.70 1.43
CA VAL A 37 -6.77 -22.51 2.71
C VAL A 37 -6.92 -23.86 3.40
N VAL A 38 -6.43 -23.96 4.64
CA VAL A 38 -6.52 -25.18 5.46
C VAL A 38 -7.54 -25.05 6.57
N GLU A 39 -7.79 -23.83 7.04
CA GLU A 39 -8.74 -23.55 8.10
C GLU A 39 -9.34 -22.16 7.93
N GLU A 40 -10.59 -21.99 8.35
CA GLU A 40 -11.24 -20.69 8.53
C GLU A 40 -11.65 -20.57 10.01
N LEU A 41 -11.17 -19.52 10.67
CA LEU A 41 -11.44 -19.27 12.08
C LEU A 41 -12.76 -18.52 12.25
N ASP A 42 -13.46 -18.74 13.36
CA ASP A 42 -14.70 -18.04 13.68
C ASP A 42 -14.43 -16.56 14.02
N THR A 43 -15.04 -15.66 13.24
CA THR A 43 -14.91 -14.21 13.37
C THR A 43 -16.18 -13.54 13.93
N ALA A 44 -17.23 -14.31 14.24
CA ALA A 44 -18.53 -13.75 14.59
C ALA A 44 -18.48 -12.86 15.85
N SER A 45 -17.62 -13.19 16.82
CA SER A 45 -17.41 -12.41 18.04
C SER A 45 -16.63 -11.11 17.82
N LEU A 46 -15.88 -11.00 16.73
CA LEU A 46 -15.03 -9.85 16.39
C LEU A 46 -15.81 -8.76 15.65
N ASN A 47 -16.94 -9.12 15.03
CA ASN A 47 -17.83 -8.19 14.36
C ASN A 47 -18.82 -7.54 15.33
N ARG A 48 -19.19 -6.29 15.01
CA ARG A 48 -20.30 -5.58 15.66
C ARG A 48 -21.40 -5.32 14.64
N ASP A 49 -22.60 -5.03 15.15
CA ASP A 49 -23.65 -4.47 14.31
C ASP A 49 -23.16 -3.14 13.70
N ALA A 50 -23.23 -3.06 12.37
CA ALA A 50 -22.83 -1.91 11.60
C ALA A 50 -23.87 -0.78 11.68
N GLY A 51 -25.14 -1.10 11.95
CA GLY A 51 -26.24 -0.15 11.78
C GLY A 51 -26.18 0.54 10.41
N ASP A 52 -26.26 1.87 10.42
CA ASP A 52 -26.17 2.70 9.19
C ASP A 52 -24.75 3.21 8.88
N MET A 53 -23.72 2.73 9.59
CA MET A 53 -22.34 3.18 9.38
C MET A 53 -21.81 2.72 8.02
N PRO A 54 -21.05 3.57 7.29
CA PRO A 54 -20.15 3.10 6.25
C PRO A 54 -19.33 1.91 6.73
N THR A 55 -19.24 0.88 5.92
CA THR A 55 -18.56 -0.38 6.29
C THR A 55 -17.44 -0.67 5.30
N VAL A 56 -16.33 -1.19 5.81
CA VAL A 56 -15.25 -1.81 5.02
C VAL A 56 -15.27 -3.31 5.26
N ASP A 57 -15.20 -4.09 4.18
CA ASP A 57 -14.97 -5.54 4.29
C ASP A 57 -13.48 -5.84 4.40
N ILE A 58 -13.12 -6.68 5.36
CA ILE A 58 -11.75 -7.10 5.64
C ILE A 58 -11.67 -8.63 5.60
N GLY A 59 -10.71 -9.17 4.87
CA GLY A 59 -10.28 -10.57 4.96
C GLY A 59 -8.87 -10.66 5.52
N MET A 60 -8.57 -11.72 6.29
CA MET A 60 -7.22 -11.93 6.84
C MET A 60 -6.67 -13.30 6.50
N TYR A 61 -5.57 -13.34 5.76
CA TYR A 61 -4.83 -14.57 5.48
C TYR A 61 -3.62 -14.66 6.43
N LEU A 62 -3.59 -15.67 7.29
CA LEU A 62 -2.43 -16.02 8.11
C LEU A 62 -1.78 -17.27 7.53
N ILE A 63 -0.47 -17.42 7.71
CA ILE A 63 0.28 -18.52 7.11
C ILE A 63 0.41 -19.64 8.13
N GLU A 64 0.04 -20.86 7.72
CA GLU A 64 0.34 -22.07 8.47
C GLU A 64 1.78 -22.48 8.14
N THR A 65 2.68 -22.40 9.12
CA THR A 65 4.12 -22.64 8.92
C THR A 65 4.78 -23.13 10.21
N ASP A 66 5.84 -23.93 10.06
CA ASP A 66 6.72 -24.35 11.15
C ASP A 66 7.77 -23.27 11.50
N SER A 67 7.78 -22.11 10.82
CA SER A 67 8.69 -21.00 11.11
C SER A 67 8.45 -20.45 12.52
N GLU A 68 9.39 -20.70 13.43
CA GLU A 68 9.39 -20.12 14.78
C GLU A 68 9.36 -18.59 14.72
N ARG A 69 10.10 -17.98 13.78
CA ARG A 69 10.14 -16.52 13.60
C ARG A 69 8.77 -15.95 13.24
N TYR A 70 8.05 -16.56 12.30
CA TYR A 70 6.70 -16.12 11.95
C TYR A 70 5.75 -16.28 13.13
N ASN A 71 5.73 -17.46 13.75
CA ASN A 71 4.81 -17.80 14.84
C ASN A 71 5.03 -16.93 16.08
N GLU A 72 6.27 -16.56 16.40
CA GLU A 72 6.58 -15.63 17.49
C GLU A 72 6.15 -14.19 17.19
N ARG A 73 6.09 -13.78 15.92
CA ARG A 73 5.76 -12.41 15.50
C ARG A 73 4.29 -12.20 15.14
N MET A 74 3.58 -13.28 14.85
CA MET A 74 2.20 -13.28 14.38
C MET A 74 1.27 -14.21 15.18
N PRO A 75 1.32 -14.22 16.53
CA PRO A 75 0.39 -15.03 17.31
C PRO A 75 -1.05 -14.53 17.14
N GLN A 76 -1.99 -15.47 16.96
CA GLN A 76 -3.38 -15.17 16.62
C GLN A 76 -4.09 -14.30 17.66
N ASP A 77 -3.83 -14.51 18.96
CA ASP A 77 -4.47 -13.76 20.03
C ASP A 77 -4.07 -12.28 20.02
N GLU A 78 -2.82 -11.97 19.66
CA GLU A 78 -2.38 -10.58 19.51
C GLU A 78 -2.94 -9.95 18.23
N ILE A 79 -3.03 -10.70 17.13
CA ILE A 79 -3.69 -10.23 15.91
C ILE A 79 -5.14 -9.83 16.20
N HIS A 80 -5.87 -10.66 16.96
CA HIS A 80 -7.24 -10.36 17.38
C HIS A 80 -7.29 -9.06 18.21
N ARG A 81 -6.43 -8.90 19.21
CA ARG A 81 -6.38 -7.67 20.02
C ARG A 81 -6.09 -6.42 19.19
N ARG A 82 -5.15 -6.50 18.24
CA ARG A 82 -4.84 -5.39 17.32
C ARG A 82 -6.03 -5.05 16.41
N TYR A 83 -6.75 -6.06 15.95
CA TYR A 83 -7.93 -5.85 15.14
C TYR A 83 -9.08 -5.22 15.94
N GLU A 84 -9.30 -5.68 17.17
CA GLU A 84 -10.30 -5.09 18.08
C GLU A 84 -10.02 -3.60 18.31
N LEU A 85 -8.76 -3.22 18.56
CA LEU A 85 -8.37 -1.82 18.66
C LEU A 85 -8.65 -1.07 17.35
N ALA A 86 -8.27 -1.60 16.20
CA ALA A 86 -8.55 -0.96 14.92
C ALA A 86 -10.06 -0.71 14.74
N ARG A 87 -10.89 -1.70 15.05
CA ARG A 87 -12.34 -1.57 15.01
C ARG A 87 -12.84 -0.46 15.93
N GLU A 88 -12.31 -0.34 17.15
CA GLU A 88 -12.66 0.75 18.07
C GLU A 88 -12.28 2.13 17.53
N VAL A 89 -11.08 2.26 16.97
CA VAL A 89 -10.57 3.50 16.37
C VAL A 89 -11.47 3.98 15.22
N PHE A 90 -11.74 3.11 14.24
CA PHE A 90 -12.57 3.46 13.09
C PHE A 90 -14.04 3.68 13.49
N ALA A 91 -14.56 2.92 14.45
CA ALA A 91 -15.90 3.14 14.96
C ALA A 91 -16.04 4.49 15.69
N GLY A 92 -14.97 4.97 16.33
CA GLY A 92 -14.91 6.28 16.97
C GLY A 92 -15.17 7.45 16.00
N VAL A 93 -14.91 7.24 14.71
CA VAL A 93 -15.21 8.19 13.62
C VAL A 93 -16.34 7.72 12.71
N GLY A 94 -17.17 6.78 13.17
CA GLY A 94 -18.39 6.38 12.48
C GLY A 94 -18.19 5.44 11.30
N VAL A 95 -17.06 4.73 11.21
CA VAL A 95 -16.80 3.69 10.22
C VAL A 95 -16.82 2.31 10.88
N ASN A 96 -17.48 1.34 10.25
CA ASN A 96 -17.48 -0.04 10.67
C ASN A 96 -16.42 -0.86 9.91
N LEU A 97 -15.69 -1.70 10.64
CA LEU A 97 -14.84 -2.73 10.04
C LEU A 97 -15.56 -4.07 10.16
N ASN A 98 -15.84 -4.70 9.01
CA ASN A 98 -16.48 -6.01 8.93
C ASN A 98 -15.43 -7.06 8.57
N LEU A 99 -15.01 -7.86 9.56
CA LEU A 99 -14.12 -8.98 9.37
C LEU A 99 -14.88 -10.16 8.78
N MET A 100 -14.74 -10.39 7.48
CA MET A 100 -15.44 -11.46 6.80
C MET A 100 -14.96 -12.84 7.26
N TRP A 101 -13.65 -13.02 7.36
CA TRP A 101 -13.01 -14.27 7.73
C TRP A 101 -11.55 -14.05 8.14
N ILE A 102 -11.02 -15.01 8.90
CA ILE A 102 -9.59 -15.24 9.07
C ILE A 102 -9.31 -16.65 8.55
N ARG A 103 -8.39 -16.77 7.60
CA ARG A 103 -8.05 -18.04 6.95
C ARG A 103 -6.59 -18.37 7.20
N LEU A 104 -6.33 -19.59 7.63
CA LEU A 104 -4.99 -20.17 7.66
C LEU A 104 -4.68 -20.76 6.29
N VAL A 105 -3.51 -20.44 5.77
CA VAL A 105 -3.09 -20.77 4.41
C VAL A 105 -1.74 -21.44 4.44
N GLU A 106 -1.64 -22.61 3.80
CA GLU A 106 -0.36 -23.21 3.44
C GLU A 106 0.11 -22.61 2.12
N VAL A 107 1.37 -22.17 2.03
CA VAL A 107 1.99 -21.68 0.79
C VAL A 107 3.13 -22.61 0.41
N ASN A 108 3.24 -22.97 -0.87
CA ASN A 108 4.24 -23.91 -1.39
C ASN A 108 5.63 -23.28 -1.65
N THR A 109 6.01 -22.28 -0.87
CA THR A 109 7.31 -21.61 -0.95
C THR A 109 8.06 -21.83 0.36
N ASP A 110 9.36 -22.12 0.26
CA ASP A 110 10.23 -22.22 1.43
C ASP A 110 10.57 -20.83 2.01
N ASP A 111 10.25 -19.75 1.27
CA ASP A 111 10.54 -18.37 1.64
C ASP A 111 9.28 -17.48 1.61
N LEU A 112 9.00 -16.81 2.72
CA LEU A 112 7.93 -15.82 2.91
C LEU A 112 8.50 -14.39 2.98
N GLU A 113 9.73 -14.21 2.54
CA GLU A 113 10.35 -12.93 2.20
C GLU A 113 10.00 -12.56 0.77
N ILE A 114 9.55 -11.32 0.56
CA ILE A 114 9.31 -10.78 -0.79
C ILE A 114 9.84 -9.35 -0.90
N GLU A 115 10.30 -8.97 -2.08
CA GLU A 115 10.41 -7.56 -2.45
C GLU A 115 9.00 -7.03 -2.74
N SER A 116 8.56 -5.96 -2.08
CA SER A 116 7.20 -5.44 -2.26
C SER A 116 7.01 -4.71 -3.58
N ASN A 117 8.02 -3.96 -4.03
CA ASN A 117 7.89 -3.05 -5.16
C ASN A 117 9.15 -2.94 -6.00
N VAL A 118 8.94 -2.63 -7.28
CA VAL A 118 9.98 -2.23 -8.23
C VAL A 118 9.89 -0.74 -8.52
N MET A 119 11.04 -0.10 -8.78
CA MET A 119 11.13 1.32 -9.11
C MET A 119 11.18 1.49 -10.63
N LEU A 120 10.16 2.10 -11.24
CA LEU A 120 10.06 2.26 -12.70
C LEU A 120 10.51 3.64 -13.20
N GLY A 121 10.66 4.60 -12.30
CA GLY A 121 11.18 5.93 -12.55
C GLY A 121 12.23 6.29 -11.53
N SER A 122 12.93 7.39 -11.76
CA SER A 122 13.87 7.98 -10.81
C SER A 122 13.47 9.44 -10.59
N PRO A 123 13.38 9.91 -9.33
CA PRO A 123 13.16 11.32 -9.05
C PRO A 123 14.26 12.19 -9.66
N ALA A 124 13.91 13.41 -10.07
CA ALA A 124 14.87 14.37 -10.62
C ALA A 124 14.71 15.75 -9.97
N GLY A 125 15.86 16.35 -9.62
CA GLY A 125 15.93 17.63 -8.91
C GLY A 125 15.67 17.51 -7.41
N ASP A 126 15.56 18.65 -6.76
CA ASP A 126 15.24 18.76 -5.34
C ASP A 126 13.71 18.73 -5.19
N ILE A 127 13.19 17.62 -4.64
CA ILE A 127 11.75 17.40 -4.44
C ILE A 127 11.51 17.15 -2.96
N ASP A 128 10.96 18.16 -2.30
CA ASP A 128 10.67 18.12 -0.87
C ASP A 128 9.27 17.55 -0.56
N ASP A 129 8.39 17.41 -1.56
CA ASP A 129 7.04 16.87 -1.39
C ASP A 129 7.05 15.34 -1.59
N LEU A 130 6.60 14.60 -0.57
CA LEU A 130 6.58 13.13 -0.59
C LEU A 130 5.70 12.58 -1.71
N TYR A 131 4.52 13.16 -1.93
CA TYR A 131 3.59 12.67 -2.93
C TYR A 131 4.13 12.93 -4.33
N GLU A 132 4.65 14.13 -4.60
CA GLU A 132 5.33 14.43 -5.88
C GLU A 132 6.50 13.49 -6.13
N LYS A 133 7.34 13.26 -5.11
CA LYS A 133 8.42 12.29 -5.19
C LYS A 133 7.90 10.91 -5.55
N SER A 134 6.88 10.42 -4.84
CA SER A 134 6.30 9.10 -5.09
C SER A 134 5.75 8.95 -6.53
N ARG A 135 5.15 10.01 -7.07
CA ARG A 135 4.70 10.04 -8.48
C ARG A 135 5.87 9.91 -9.46
N GLN A 136 7.00 10.55 -9.20
CA GLN A 136 8.19 10.46 -10.07
C GLN A 136 8.89 9.10 -9.97
N GLN A 137 8.91 8.50 -8.78
CA GLN A 137 9.45 7.16 -8.54
C GLN A 137 8.70 6.09 -9.35
N ARG A 138 7.41 6.29 -9.60
CA ARG A 138 6.55 5.39 -10.38
C ARG A 138 6.62 3.95 -9.87
N SER A 139 6.66 3.75 -8.56
CA SER A 139 6.72 2.43 -7.95
C SER A 139 5.55 1.56 -8.42
N ALA A 140 5.83 0.29 -8.69
CA ALA A 140 4.83 -0.72 -9.05
C ALA A 140 5.01 -1.94 -8.16
N LEU A 141 3.95 -2.74 -8.03
CA LEU A 141 4.03 -4.03 -7.33
C LEU A 141 5.11 -4.89 -7.99
N SER A 142 5.97 -5.54 -7.20
CA SER A 142 6.97 -6.44 -7.77
C SER A 142 6.29 -7.69 -8.37
N PRO A 143 6.89 -8.36 -9.37
CA PRO A 143 6.37 -9.61 -9.89
C PRO A 143 6.26 -10.72 -8.83
N GLU A 144 7.16 -10.73 -7.85
CA GLU A 144 7.17 -11.69 -6.75
C GLU A 144 6.00 -11.44 -5.79
N ALA A 145 5.81 -10.18 -5.36
CA ALA A 145 4.69 -9.78 -4.52
C ALA A 145 3.35 -10.04 -5.22
N GLU A 146 3.26 -9.73 -6.53
CA GLU A 146 2.08 -10.03 -7.33
C GLU A 146 1.79 -11.54 -7.35
N ALA A 147 2.78 -12.39 -7.65
CA ALA A 147 2.61 -13.83 -7.68
C ALA A 147 2.19 -14.40 -6.31
N MET A 148 2.79 -13.91 -5.23
CA MET A 148 2.45 -14.30 -3.85
C MET A 148 1.00 -13.92 -3.51
N PHE A 149 0.61 -12.67 -3.74
CA PHE A 149 -0.75 -12.21 -3.45
C PHE A 149 -1.80 -12.85 -4.35
N GLU A 150 -1.46 -13.12 -5.62
CA GLU A 150 -2.31 -13.86 -6.54
C GLU A 150 -2.59 -15.29 -6.04
N ALA A 151 -1.58 -15.94 -5.47
CA ALA A 151 -1.71 -17.29 -4.93
C ALA A 151 -2.53 -17.33 -3.63
N ILE A 152 -2.33 -16.38 -2.73
CA ILE A 152 -2.98 -16.33 -1.42
C ILE A 152 -4.43 -15.84 -1.52
N ILE A 153 -4.68 -14.77 -2.29
CA ILE A 153 -5.98 -14.09 -2.32
C ILE A 153 -6.86 -14.68 -3.40
N GLU A 154 -7.87 -15.42 -2.93
CA GLU A 154 -8.84 -16.08 -3.79
C GLU A 154 -9.57 -15.08 -4.71
N PRO A 155 -9.76 -15.44 -5.99
CA PRO A 155 -10.51 -14.60 -6.93
C PRO A 155 -11.95 -14.36 -6.45
N ASP A 156 -12.31 -13.09 -6.29
CA ASP A 156 -13.66 -12.64 -5.97
C ASP A 156 -14.01 -11.37 -6.77
N PRO A 157 -15.24 -11.25 -7.30
CA PRO A 157 -15.67 -10.04 -8.03
C PRO A 157 -15.55 -8.74 -7.23
N ALA A 158 -15.57 -8.81 -5.90
CA ALA A 158 -15.42 -7.68 -4.99
C ALA A 158 -13.98 -7.52 -4.48
N ASN A 159 -12.97 -8.24 -5.02
CA ASN A 159 -11.59 -8.10 -4.56
C ASN A 159 -11.10 -6.64 -4.62
N ASP A 160 -11.55 -5.86 -5.60
CA ASP A 160 -11.19 -4.43 -5.71
C ASP A 160 -11.88 -3.53 -4.65
N ARG A 161 -12.78 -4.08 -3.83
CA ARG A 161 -13.53 -3.36 -2.78
C ARG A 161 -13.31 -3.93 -1.38
N THR A 162 -12.51 -4.96 -1.26
CA THR A 162 -12.14 -5.61 0.01
C THR A 162 -10.71 -5.26 0.37
N VAL A 163 -10.44 -5.06 1.65
CA VAL A 163 -9.08 -4.92 2.18
C VAL A 163 -8.61 -6.28 2.70
N TYR A 164 -7.38 -6.66 2.38
CA TYR A 164 -6.79 -7.93 2.80
C TYR A 164 -5.60 -7.67 3.70
N LEU A 165 -5.60 -8.26 4.90
CA LEU A 165 -4.39 -8.38 5.71
C LEU A 165 -3.75 -9.72 5.42
N VAL A 166 -2.49 -9.72 4.99
CA VAL A 166 -1.74 -10.93 4.66
C VAL A 166 -0.53 -11.03 5.59
N GLY A 167 -0.50 -12.07 6.42
CA GLY A 167 0.67 -12.36 7.24
C GLY A 167 1.85 -12.78 6.37
N MET A 168 3.02 -12.18 6.56
CA MET A 168 4.27 -12.51 5.85
C MET A 168 5.42 -12.60 6.84
N GLU A 169 6.56 -13.21 6.49
CA GLU A 169 7.73 -13.25 7.38
C GLU A 169 8.61 -12.01 7.22
N ASP A 170 8.83 -11.59 5.97
CA ASP A 170 9.56 -10.39 5.64
C ASP A 170 9.02 -9.76 4.36
N VAL A 171 8.97 -8.42 4.33
CA VAL A 171 8.55 -7.68 3.14
C VAL A 171 9.45 -6.47 3.04
N ILE A 172 10.27 -6.45 2.01
CA ILE A 172 11.27 -5.41 1.79
C ILE A 172 10.64 -4.33 0.91
N MET A 173 10.69 -3.08 1.37
CA MET A 173 10.22 -1.93 0.61
C MET A 173 11.40 -1.17 0.03
N ASN A 174 11.28 -0.81 -1.25
CA ASN A 174 12.27 -0.04 -1.98
C ASN A 174 11.76 1.40 -2.19
N TRP A 175 12.59 2.41 -1.91
CA TRP A 175 12.29 3.81 -2.26
C TRP A 175 13.55 4.61 -2.55
N TYR A 176 13.40 5.76 -3.19
CA TYR A 176 14.52 6.70 -3.35
C TYR A 176 14.64 7.65 -2.16
N GLU A 177 15.85 7.77 -1.67
CA GLU A 177 16.30 8.75 -0.68
C GLU A 177 17.33 9.68 -1.32
N GLN A 178 17.17 10.99 -1.12
CA GLN A 178 18.13 11.97 -1.62
C GLN A 178 19.28 12.08 -0.62
N GLN A 179 20.50 11.92 -1.12
CA GLN A 179 21.72 12.06 -0.33
C GLN A 179 22.06 13.55 -0.16
N ASP A 180 22.92 13.87 0.82
CA ASP A 180 23.44 15.23 1.04
C ASP A 180 24.16 15.80 -0.21
N SER A 181 24.63 14.94 -1.12
CA SER A 181 25.24 15.33 -2.41
C SER A 181 24.21 15.83 -3.44
N GLY A 182 22.92 15.61 -3.19
CA GLY A 182 21.82 15.82 -4.13
C GLY A 182 21.51 14.61 -5.02
N ASP A 183 22.33 13.55 -4.97
CA ASP A 183 22.11 12.31 -5.72
C ASP A 183 20.99 11.47 -5.08
N TRP A 184 20.26 10.73 -5.91
CA TRP A 184 19.20 9.83 -5.45
C TRP A 184 19.72 8.39 -5.40
N GLU A 185 19.54 7.73 -4.26
CA GLU A 185 19.91 6.32 -4.07
C GLU A 185 18.69 5.49 -3.69
N ILE A 186 18.68 4.22 -4.12
CA ILE A 186 17.66 3.27 -3.69
C ILE A 186 18.01 2.79 -2.29
N ARG A 187 17.06 2.95 -1.38
CA ARG A 187 17.07 2.36 -0.05
C ARG A 187 16.07 1.20 0.00
N SER A 188 16.45 0.15 0.70
CA SER A 188 15.69 -1.08 0.86
C SER A 188 15.63 -1.43 2.34
N ASP A 189 14.45 -1.35 2.94
CA ASP A 189 14.28 -1.68 4.37
C ASP A 189 13.18 -2.74 4.56
N PRO A 190 13.38 -3.69 5.49
CA PRO A 190 12.32 -4.62 5.90
C PRO A 190 11.22 -3.87 6.66
N THR A 191 9.98 -4.27 6.43
CA THR A 191 8.80 -3.66 7.03
C THR A 191 8.21 -4.51 8.16
N ASN A 192 7.52 -3.89 9.11
CA ASN A 192 6.79 -4.60 10.17
C ASN A 192 5.30 -4.80 9.82
N ALA A 193 4.78 -3.90 8.99
CA ALA A 193 3.57 -4.02 8.21
C ALA A 193 3.76 -3.08 7.00
N LEU A 194 3.07 -3.37 5.89
CA LEU A 194 3.13 -2.53 4.71
C LEU A 194 1.78 -2.49 4.00
N SER A 195 1.16 -1.32 4.05
CA SER A 195 0.08 -0.98 3.13
C SER A 195 0.62 -0.70 1.73
N PHE A 196 -0.19 -1.01 0.71
CA PHE A 196 0.10 -0.71 -0.70
C PHE A 196 -0.80 0.43 -1.20
N PRO A 197 -0.70 1.66 -0.65
CA PRO A 197 -1.70 2.70 -0.86
C PRO A 197 -1.68 3.28 -2.27
N SER A 198 -2.82 3.81 -2.68
CA SER A 198 -3.01 4.38 -4.02
C SER A 198 -2.17 5.63 -4.25
N TYR A 199 -1.86 6.42 -3.21
CA TYR A 199 -0.99 7.59 -3.39
C TYR A 199 0.43 7.23 -3.83
N THR A 200 0.90 5.99 -3.56
CA THR A 200 2.23 5.51 -3.96
C THR A 200 2.20 4.77 -5.29
N LEU A 201 1.26 3.83 -5.42
CA LEU A 201 1.24 2.91 -6.56
C LEU A 201 0.31 3.36 -7.68
N GLU A 202 -0.58 4.32 -7.44
CA GLU A 202 -1.60 4.76 -8.40
C GLU A 202 -2.37 3.57 -8.99
N ASP A 203 -2.36 3.43 -10.32
CA ASP A 203 -2.94 2.34 -11.09
C ASP A 203 -1.94 1.21 -11.40
N ARG A 204 -0.74 1.24 -10.80
CA ARG A 204 0.36 0.27 -11.02
C ARG A 204 0.32 -0.92 -10.05
N ILE A 205 -0.74 -1.02 -9.25
CA ILE A 205 -1.12 -2.26 -8.55
C ILE A 205 -2.33 -2.87 -9.26
N PRO A 206 -2.34 -4.18 -9.57
CA PRO A 206 -3.50 -4.81 -10.18
C PRO A 206 -4.79 -4.51 -9.40
N ARG A 207 -5.85 -4.13 -10.11
CA ARG A 207 -7.10 -3.64 -9.50
C ARG A 207 -7.66 -4.61 -8.45
N ARG A 208 -7.55 -5.92 -8.66
CA ARG A 208 -8.01 -6.94 -7.71
C ARG A 208 -7.13 -7.04 -6.44
N LEU A 209 -5.87 -6.64 -6.51
CA LEU A 209 -4.91 -6.69 -5.40
C LEU A 209 -4.76 -5.35 -4.67
N ARG A 210 -5.40 -4.29 -5.17
CA ARG A 210 -5.25 -2.93 -4.60
C ARG A 210 -5.59 -2.82 -3.12
N GLY A 211 -6.37 -3.75 -2.57
CA GLY A 211 -6.74 -3.81 -1.15
C GLY A 211 -5.70 -4.46 -0.22
N VAL A 212 -4.57 -4.94 -0.73
CA VAL A 212 -3.58 -5.66 0.09
C VAL A 212 -2.86 -4.73 1.09
N ILE A 213 -2.67 -5.28 2.28
CA ILE A 213 -1.80 -4.85 3.36
C ILE A 213 -1.07 -6.10 3.85
N THR A 214 0.25 -6.04 4.03
CA THR A 214 1.00 -7.13 4.67
C THR A 214 1.30 -6.81 6.13
N VAL A 215 1.43 -7.84 6.97
CA VAL A 215 1.77 -7.72 8.39
C VAL A 215 2.83 -8.76 8.73
N GLN A 216 3.97 -8.33 9.27
CA GLN A 216 5.14 -9.19 9.55
C GLN A 216 5.46 -9.27 11.04
N ASN A 217 5.12 -8.23 11.80
CA ASN A 217 5.41 -8.17 13.24
C ASN A 217 4.34 -7.40 14.00
N ILE A 218 3.39 -8.14 14.58
CA ILE A 218 2.23 -7.59 15.27
C ILE A 218 2.58 -6.82 16.56
N PHE A 219 3.79 -7.02 17.08
CA PHE A 219 4.26 -6.40 18.33
C PHE A 219 4.94 -5.05 18.13
N LYS A 220 5.25 -4.67 16.89
CA LYS A 220 6.01 -3.43 16.62
C LYS A 220 5.28 -2.17 17.10
N SER A 221 3.95 -2.16 17.02
CA SER A 221 3.13 -1.04 17.46
C SER A 221 1.79 -1.54 17.99
N GLN A 222 1.26 -0.85 19.01
CA GLN A 222 -0.04 -1.22 19.55
C GLN A 222 -1.18 -1.05 18.55
N LYS A 223 -1.02 -0.11 17.62
CA LYS A 223 -2.03 0.29 16.64
C LYS A 223 -1.72 -0.18 15.21
N ILE A 224 -0.80 -1.12 15.03
CA ILE A 224 -0.26 -1.48 13.69
C ILE A 224 -1.34 -1.78 12.64
N ILE A 225 -2.36 -2.59 12.96
CA ILE A 225 -3.46 -2.86 12.03
C ILE A 225 -4.26 -1.59 11.73
N ALA A 226 -4.58 -0.79 12.75
CA ALA A 226 -5.31 0.45 12.58
C ALA A 226 -4.55 1.46 11.70
N HIS A 227 -3.23 1.53 11.89
CA HIS A 227 -2.32 2.40 11.17
C HIS A 227 -2.24 2.05 9.68
N GLU A 228 -2.03 0.77 9.35
CA GLU A 228 -1.99 0.33 7.94
C GLU A 228 -3.34 0.46 7.24
N LEU A 229 -4.43 0.18 7.97
CA LEU A 229 -5.78 0.49 7.49
C LEU A 229 -5.94 1.99 7.27
N GLY A 230 -5.34 2.83 8.09
CA GLY A 230 -5.28 4.28 7.89
C GLY A 230 -4.63 4.64 6.55
N HIS A 231 -3.43 4.11 6.28
CA HIS A 231 -2.75 4.31 4.98
C HIS A 231 -3.62 3.88 3.81
N LYS A 232 -4.36 2.77 3.94
CA LYS A 232 -5.22 2.26 2.86
C LYS A 232 -6.51 3.06 2.68
N LEU A 233 -7.21 3.32 3.79
CA LEU A 233 -8.58 3.82 3.78
C LEU A 233 -8.63 5.34 3.74
N ILE A 234 -7.75 6.03 4.48
CA ILE A 234 -7.59 7.48 4.43
C ILE A 234 -6.78 7.88 3.18
N ASN A 235 -5.89 6.98 2.74
CA ASN A 235 -5.01 7.16 1.58
C ASN A 235 -3.99 8.30 1.78
N VAL A 236 -3.31 8.31 2.92
CA VAL A 236 -2.29 9.32 3.26
C VAL A 236 -1.03 8.66 3.80
N SER A 237 0.11 9.36 3.71
CA SER A 237 1.38 8.93 4.32
C SER A 237 1.42 9.22 5.83
N HIS A 238 2.61 9.21 6.43
CA HIS A 238 2.77 9.69 7.80
C HIS A 238 2.61 11.21 7.85
N GLU A 239 1.49 11.65 8.39
CA GLU A 239 1.15 13.06 8.58
C GLU A 239 0.14 13.20 9.72
N TYR A 240 0.11 14.35 10.38
CA TYR A 240 -0.86 14.63 11.44
C TYR A 240 -0.88 16.13 11.79
N ARG A 241 -2.05 16.79 11.69
CA ARG A 241 -2.27 18.21 12.05
C ARG A 241 -1.35 19.22 11.36
N ASP A 242 -0.21 19.54 11.95
CA ASP A 242 0.81 20.45 11.43
C ASP A 242 2.06 19.71 10.94
N ILE A 243 2.14 18.40 11.17
CA ILE A 243 3.16 17.50 10.64
C ILE A 243 2.89 17.26 9.15
N ASN A 244 3.92 17.42 8.34
CA ASN A 244 3.86 17.24 6.88
C ASN A 244 4.03 15.75 6.49
N PRO A 245 3.53 15.34 5.32
CA PRO A 245 3.75 14.01 4.74
C PRO A 245 5.22 13.57 4.76
N ALA A 246 5.56 12.45 5.42
CA ALA A 246 6.88 11.84 5.31
C ALA A 246 6.86 10.31 5.30
N HIS A 247 8.03 9.70 5.06
CA HIS A 247 8.20 8.25 5.10
C HIS A 247 8.14 7.69 6.52
N GLU A 248 8.65 8.41 7.51
CA GLU A 248 8.68 8.03 8.91
C GLU A 248 8.59 9.29 9.77
N VAL A 249 7.64 9.37 10.71
CA VAL A 249 7.54 10.49 11.66
C VAL A 249 7.01 10.00 12.98
N ASP A 250 7.71 10.28 14.08
CA ASP A 250 7.24 10.05 15.44
C ASP A 250 6.50 11.28 16.01
N ALA A 251 5.31 11.06 16.57
CA ALA A 251 4.58 12.06 17.34
C ALA A 251 3.68 11.42 18.42
N GLU A 252 3.34 12.20 19.45
CA GLU A 252 2.54 11.70 20.58
C GLU A 252 1.10 11.31 20.18
N GLY A 253 0.50 12.05 19.25
CA GLY A 253 -0.90 11.87 18.84
C GLY A 253 -1.05 11.53 17.36
N GLY A 254 -2.26 11.11 16.98
CA GLY A 254 -2.64 10.81 15.60
C GLY A 254 -2.42 9.37 15.19
N LEU A 255 -3.38 8.82 14.45
CA LEU A 255 -3.30 7.45 13.94
C LEU A 255 -2.12 7.26 12.97
N MET A 256 -1.85 8.25 12.13
CA MET A 256 -0.99 8.12 10.95
C MET A 256 0.49 8.40 11.20
N VAL A 257 0.91 8.73 12.42
CA VAL A 257 2.34 8.90 12.76
C VAL A 257 2.77 7.83 13.76
N TYR A 258 4.07 7.59 13.87
CA TYR A 258 4.63 6.65 14.82
C TYR A 258 4.46 7.18 16.25
N GLY A 259 3.94 6.34 17.14
CA GLY A 259 3.50 6.72 18.49
C GLY A 259 2.19 6.04 18.88
N GLU A 260 1.67 6.36 20.05
CA GLU A 260 0.52 5.66 20.64
C GLU A 260 -0.84 6.28 20.29
N GLY A 261 -0.85 7.48 19.69
CA GLY A 261 -2.08 8.18 19.29
C GLY A 261 -2.95 7.39 18.32
N THR A 262 -4.26 7.47 18.46
CA THR A 262 -5.24 6.74 17.65
C THR A 262 -6.27 7.64 16.98
N GLU A 263 -6.06 8.94 17.03
CA GLU A 263 -7.03 9.91 16.55
C GLU A 263 -7.05 9.98 15.02
N ILE A 264 -8.27 10.02 14.47
CA ILE A 264 -8.56 10.37 13.07
C ILE A 264 -9.32 11.70 13.11
N PRO A 265 -8.62 12.85 13.14
CA PRO A 265 -9.26 14.15 13.34
C PRO A 265 -10.03 14.60 12.09
N ALA A 266 -11.01 15.48 12.29
CA ALA A 266 -11.83 16.08 11.23
C ALA A 266 -11.47 17.55 11.01
N GLY A 267 -11.87 18.10 9.86
CA GLY A 267 -11.69 19.49 9.52
C GLY A 267 -10.24 19.89 9.22
N GLU A 268 -10.04 21.17 8.93
CA GLU A 268 -8.75 21.73 8.51
C GLU A 268 -7.64 21.54 9.57
N GLU A 269 -7.96 21.75 10.85
CA GLU A 269 -7.01 21.52 11.95
C GLU A 269 -6.58 20.04 12.06
N GLY A 270 -7.45 19.12 11.60
CA GLY A 270 -7.19 17.69 11.48
C GLY A 270 -6.64 17.26 10.12
N ARG A 271 -6.25 18.20 9.24
CA ARG A 271 -5.90 17.96 7.83
C ARG A 271 -6.93 17.13 7.05
N TRP A 272 -8.19 17.18 7.46
CA TRP A 272 -9.29 16.49 6.79
C TRP A 272 -9.17 14.95 6.74
N HIS A 273 -8.46 14.32 7.70
CA HIS A 273 -8.28 12.86 7.72
C HIS A 273 -9.62 12.11 7.73
N HIS A 274 -10.56 12.53 8.58
CA HIS A 274 -11.89 11.92 8.63
C HIS A 274 -12.67 12.11 7.31
N GLU A 275 -12.65 13.30 6.72
CA GLU A 275 -13.34 13.57 5.47
C GLU A 275 -12.77 12.74 4.32
N ARG A 276 -11.45 12.52 4.29
CA ARG A 276 -10.81 11.64 3.32
C ARG A 276 -11.15 10.18 3.53
N LEU A 277 -11.15 9.71 4.78
CA LEU A 277 -11.64 8.38 5.12
C LEU A 277 -13.02 8.15 4.50
N MET A 278 -13.92 9.13 4.61
CA MET A 278 -15.29 9.04 4.09
C MET A 278 -15.38 9.01 2.56
N LEU A 279 -14.29 9.30 1.83
CA LEU A 279 -14.19 9.16 0.37
C LEU A 279 -13.66 7.79 -0.07
N SER A 280 -13.24 6.95 0.88
CA SER A 280 -12.54 5.69 0.58
C SER A 280 -13.36 4.76 -0.32
N PRO A 281 -12.79 4.22 -1.41
CA PRO A 281 -13.50 3.35 -2.36
C PRO A 281 -13.85 1.97 -1.78
N TYR A 282 -13.30 1.63 -0.62
CA TYR A 282 -13.58 0.40 0.13
C TYR A 282 -14.81 0.56 1.04
N LEU A 283 -15.26 1.79 1.29
CA LEU A 283 -16.46 2.03 2.07
C LEU A 283 -17.71 1.78 1.23
N TYR A 284 -18.64 1.02 1.81
CA TYR A 284 -20.00 0.89 1.30
C TYR A 284 -21.04 1.22 2.36
N ARG A 285 -22.26 1.49 1.88
CA ARG A 285 -23.48 1.47 2.70
C ARG A 285 -24.43 0.45 2.13
N MET A 286 -25.25 -0.14 3.00
CA MET A 286 -26.38 -0.96 2.56
C MET A 286 -27.51 -0.05 2.09
N VAL A 287 -27.95 -0.21 0.85
CA VAL A 287 -29.12 0.48 0.28
C VAL A 287 -30.02 -0.60 -0.31
N ASP A 288 -31.22 -0.75 0.22
CA ASP A 288 -32.19 -1.76 -0.22
C ASP A 288 -31.63 -3.21 -0.28
N GLY A 289 -30.70 -3.53 0.62
CA GLY A 289 -30.07 -4.85 0.71
C GLY A 289 -28.84 -5.03 -0.19
N GLU A 290 -28.45 -4.00 -0.95
CA GLU A 290 -27.26 -4.02 -1.81
C GLU A 290 -26.13 -3.13 -1.26
N LYS A 291 -24.88 -3.53 -1.49
CA LYS A 291 -23.71 -2.73 -1.15
C LYS A 291 -23.52 -1.63 -2.18
N VAL A 292 -23.64 -0.38 -1.77
CA VAL A 292 -23.34 0.80 -2.58
C VAL A 292 -22.02 1.39 -2.12
N TYR A 293 -20.98 1.20 -2.94
CA TYR A 293 -19.63 1.68 -2.66
C TYR A 293 -19.43 3.14 -3.06
N ASN A 294 -18.49 3.80 -2.38
CA ASN A 294 -17.92 5.04 -2.89
C ASN A 294 -17.25 4.84 -4.25
N ARG A 295 -17.15 5.93 -5.01
CA ARG A 295 -16.45 5.93 -6.30
C ARG A 295 -14.95 5.70 -6.10
N ASP A 296 -14.30 5.18 -7.14
CA ASP A 296 -12.84 5.16 -7.18
C ASP A 296 -12.30 6.60 -7.07
N TYR A 297 -11.13 6.76 -6.45
CA TYR A 297 -10.46 8.04 -6.37
C TYR A 297 -10.19 8.62 -7.76
N GLN A 298 -10.19 9.95 -7.86
CA GLN A 298 -9.69 10.65 -9.03
C GLN A 298 -8.16 10.51 -9.11
N GLU A 299 -7.58 10.64 -10.30
CA GLU A 299 -6.13 10.50 -10.54
C GLU A 299 -5.52 9.24 -9.89
N SER A 300 -6.27 8.13 -9.91
CA SER A 300 -5.85 6.86 -9.33
C SER A 300 -5.48 6.93 -7.84
N GLY A 301 -6.01 7.92 -7.10
CA GLY A 301 -5.73 8.11 -5.68
C GLY A 301 -4.40 8.77 -5.38
N HIS A 302 -3.70 9.29 -6.39
CA HIS A 302 -2.61 10.22 -6.17
C HIS A 302 -3.13 11.54 -5.59
N TYR A 303 -2.46 12.06 -4.57
CA TYR A 303 -2.81 13.34 -3.96
C TYR A 303 -1.72 14.37 -4.22
N ALA A 304 -2.01 15.29 -5.14
CA ALA A 304 -1.43 16.63 -5.13
C ALA A 304 -2.52 17.59 -4.63
N ASP A 305 -2.89 17.48 -3.35
CA ASP A 305 -3.94 18.31 -2.77
C ASP A 305 -3.42 19.75 -2.59
N PRO A 306 -4.15 20.80 -3.04
CA PRO A 306 -3.81 22.18 -2.75
C PRO A 306 -3.58 22.48 -1.26
N ILE A 307 -4.17 21.73 -0.33
CA ILE A 307 -3.88 21.88 1.11
C ILE A 307 -2.42 21.55 1.46
N TYR A 308 -1.72 20.80 0.59
CA TYR A 308 -0.29 20.50 0.71
C TYR A 308 0.61 21.48 -0.04
N GLN A 309 0.06 22.43 -0.80
CA GLN A 309 0.89 23.43 -1.50
C GLN A 309 1.71 24.25 -0.49
N GLY A 310 3.03 24.08 -0.54
CA GLY A 310 4.00 24.78 0.32
C GLY A 310 4.33 24.07 1.65
N LEU A 311 3.78 22.88 1.90
CA LEU A 311 4.12 22.06 3.05
C LEU A 311 5.33 21.18 2.72
N THR A 312 6.49 21.59 3.24
CA THR A 312 7.82 21.02 2.94
C THR A 312 8.18 19.93 3.96
N VAL A 313 8.75 18.82 3.50
CA VAL A 313 9.49 17.92 4.40
C VAL A 313 10.75 18.64 4.89
N ARG A 314 10.99 18.62 6.20
CA ARG A 314 12.32 18.82 6.76
C ARG A 314 12.58 17.64 7.68
N ASN A 315 13.59 16.86 7.33
CA ASN A 315 14.24 15.95 8.28
C ASN A 315 15.03 16.79 9.30
#